data_AF-A0A4Y7IVU5-F1
#
_entry.id   AF-A0A4Y7IVU5-F1
#
_cell.length_a   1.000
_cell.length_b   1.000
_cell.length_c   1.000
_cell.angle_alpha   90.00
_cell.angle_beta   90.00
_cell.angle_gamma   90.00
#
_symmetry.space_group_name_H-M   'P 1'
#
loop_
_entity.id
_entity.type
_entity.pdbx_description
1 polymer ?
#
loop_
_entity_poly.entity_id
_entity_poly.type
_entity_poly.pdbx_seq_one_letter_code
_entity_poly.pdbx_strand_id
1 'polypeptide(L)'
;MSCTTSAKIGGQGAVNIQGEDQKKLEVISNEVFSSCLRSSGRTGIIASEEEDVPVAVEESYSGNYIVVFDPLNGSSNIDAAVSTGSIFGIYHPNDECLADFGDDVSALDQEKQKCIVSVCQTGTNLLAAGYCMYSISVIFVLSVGKGVYSFTLDSMYGEFVLTREKVQIPKSRKIYSFNEGNYQMWDDKLKKYIDDLKIPDPKPYSARYIGSLVGDFHRTLLYGGIYLV
;
A
#
# COMPACT_ATOMS: atom_id res chain seq x y z
N MET A 1 5.70 9.06 1.03
CA MET A 1 5.39 8.91 -0.40
C MET A 1 5.73 10.23 -1.06
N SER A 2 6.75 10.25 -1.92
CA SER A 2 6.99 11.37 -2.84
C SER A 2 5.97 11.22 -3.96
N CYS A 3 5.06 12.19 -4.10
CA CYS A 3 4.13 12.24 -5.23
C CYS A 3 4.95 12.59 -6.48
N THR A 4 5.50 11.55 -7.12
CA THR A 4 6.23 11.67 -8.37
C THR A 4 5.33 11.10 -9.45
N THR A 5 4.78 11.98 -10.30
CA THR A 5 3.97 11.64 -11.46
C THR A 5 4.75 10.75 -12.42
N SER A 6 4.54 9.43 -12.33
CA SER A 6 4.83 8.49 -13.41
C SER A 6 3.54 8.29 -14.19
N ALA A 7 3.36 9.05 -15.26
CA ALA A 7 2.25 8.86 -16.18
C ALA A 7 2.38 7.47 -16.84
N LYS A 8 1.56 6.50 -16.43
CA LYS A 8 1.30 5.28 -17.20
C LYS A 8 0.29 5.67 -18.29
N ILE A 9 0.71 5.70 -19.55
CA ILE A 9 -0.21 5.89 -20.68
C ILE A 9 -1.05 4.60 -20.83
N GLY A 10 -2.23 4.58 -20.21
CA GLY A 10 -3.17 3.46 -20.26
C GLY A 10 -4.06 3.54 -21.51
N GLY A 11 -3.67 2.83 -22.57
CA GLY A 11 -4.54 2.56 -23.72
C GLY A 11 -5.57 1.49 -23.38
N GLN A 12 -6.86 1.83 -23.48
CA GLN A 12 -7.96 0.85 -23.55
C GLN A 12 -7.80 0.00 -24.81
N GLY A 13 -7.64 -1.31 -24.64
CA GLY A 13 -7.59 -2.27 -25.75
C GLY A 13 -7.29 -3.68 -25.28
N ALA A 14 -8.33 -4.50 -25.14
CA ALA A 14 -8.27 -5.91 -24.78
C ALA A 14 -7.58 -6.75 -25.87
N VAL A 15 -6.57 -7.58 -25.52
CA VAL A 15 -6.18 -8.79 -26.28
C VAL A 15 -5.49 -9.81 -25.38
N ASN A 16 -6.11 -11.01 -25.29
CA ASN A 16 -5.66 -12.19 -24.53
C ASN A 16 -4.29 -12.73 -24.97
N ILE A 17 -3.39 -13.03 -24.02
CA ILE A 17 -2.61 -14.28 -23.84
C ILE A 17 -1.30 -14.01 -23.05
N GLN A 18 -1.17 -14.64 -21.88
CA GLN A 18 -0.03 -14.69 -20.93
C GLN A 18 0.29 -13.45 -20.07
N GLY A 19 -0.29 -12.27 -20.35
CA GLY A 19 -0.11 -11.06 -19.53
C GLY A 19 -1.38 -10.47 -18.90
N GLU A 20 -2.58 -10.97 -19.22
CA GLU A 20 -3.83 -10.41 -18.67
C GLU A 20 -4.25 -10.92 -17.32
N ASP A 21 -3.84 -12.11 -16.87
CA ASP A 21 -4.35 -12.60 -15.58
C ASP A 21 -3.83 -11.74 -14.42
N GLN A 22 -2.61 -11.20 -14.55
CA GLN A 22 -2.07 -10.17 -13.65
C GLN A 22 -2.89 -8.87 -13.70
N LYS A 23 -3.18 -8.34 -14.90
CA LYS A 23 -4.01 -7.13 -15.07
C LYS A 23 -5.45 -7.33 -14.58
N LYS A 24 -6.01 -8.54 -14.71
CA LYS A 24 -7.37 -8.85 -14.25
C LYS A 24 -7.47 -8.76 -12.74
N LEU A 25 -6.51 -9.30 -11.99
CA LEU A 25 -6.60 -9.28 -10.54
C LEU A 25 -6.36 -7.88 -9.96
N GLU A 26 -5.48 -7.09 -10.58
CA GLU A 26 -5.30 -5.66 -10.26
C GLU A 26 -6.62 -4.89 -10.44
N VAL A 27 -7.25 -5.03 -11.61
CA VAL A 27 -8.55 -4.38 -11.91
C VAL A 27 -9.65 -4.84 -10.95
N ILE A 28 -9.80 -6.15 -10.74
CA ILE A 28 -10.81 -6.70 -9.81
C ILE A 28 -10.58 -6.19 -8.39
N SER A 29 -9.33 -6.18 -7.93
CA SER A 29 -9.00 -5.73 -6.57
C SER A 29 -9.33 -4.23 -6.42
N ASN A 30 -8.98 -3.41 -7.41
CA ASN A 30 -9.33 -1.99 -7.43
C ASN A 30 -10.85 -1.74 -7.41
N GLU A 31 -11.62 -2.49 -8.21
CA GLU A 31 -13.08 -2.40 -8.27
C GLU A 31 -13.72 -2.78 -6.93
N VAL A 32 -13.26 -3.86 -6.30
CA VAL A 32 -13.76 -4.32 -4.99
C VAL A 32 -13.47 -3.27 -3.91
N PHE A 33 -12.23 -2.77 -3.81
CA PHE A 33 -11.87 -1.73 -2.85
C PHE A 33 -12.71 -0.47 -3.07
N SER A 34 -12.77 0.03 -4.30
CA SER A 34 -13.52 1.23 -4.66
C SER A 34 -15.01 1.09 -4.33
N SER A 35 -15.62 -0.04 -4.66
CA SER A 35 -17.05 -0.31 -4.39
C SER A 35 -17.34 -0.40 -2.89
N CYS A 36 -16.48 -1.07 -2.12
CA CYS A 36 -16.63 -1.17 -0.66
C CYS A 36 -16.47 0.20 0.01
N LEU A 37 -15.49 1.01 -0.42
CA LEU A 37 -15.24 2.33 0.14
C LEU A 37 -16.37 3.31 -0.19
N ARG A 38 -16.90 3.29 -1.41
CA ARG A 38 -18.07 4.10 -1.82
C ARG A 38 -19.31 3.72 -1.00
N SER A 39 -19.62 2.42 -0.93
CA SER A 39 -20.80 1.92 -0.20
C SER A 39 -20.70 2.07 1.33
N SER A 40 -19.51 2.34 1.88
CA SER A 40 -19.35 2.58 3.32
C SER A 40 -20.08 3.83 3.83
N GLY A 41 -20.33 4.82 2.97
CA GLY A 41 -20.89 6.12 3.35
C GLY A 41 -19.98 6.98 4.25
N ARG A 42 -18.70 6.62 4.38
CA ARG A 42 -17.68 7.28 5.24
C ARG A 42 -16.53 7.91 4.45
N THR A 43 -16.43 7.62 3.16
CA THR A 43 -15.30 8.03 2.32
C THR A 43 -15.75 9.16 1.42
N GLY A 44 -14.97 10.24 1.34
CA GLY A 44 -15.21 11.33 0.39
C GLY A 44 -14.26 11.32 -0.79
N ILE A 45 -13.03 10.83 -0.60
CA ILE A 45 -12.03 10.77 -1.67
C ILE A 45 -11.31 9.43 -1.62
N ILE A 46 -11.15 8.82 -2.79
CA ILE A 46 -10.42 7.58 -3.01
C ILE A 46 -9.22 7.89 -3.90
N ALA A 47 -8.03 7.45 -3.51
CA ALA A 47 -6.85 7.43 -4.37
C ALA A 47 -6.26 6.02 -4.42
N SER A 48 -6.21 5.43 -5.61
CA SER A 48 -5.71 4.09 -5.86
C SER A 48 -4.40 4.15 -6.65
N GLU A 49 -3.51 3.18 -6.48
CA GLU A 49 -2.35 3.01 -7.39
C GLU A 49 -2.77 2.72 -8.83
N GLU A 50 -3.95 2.14 -9.04
CA GLU A 50 -4.47 1.75 -10.36
C GLU A 50 -5.21 2.87 -11.09
N GLU A 51 -5.35 4.05 -10.48
CA GLU A 51 -6.08 5.19 -11.04
C GLU A 51 -5.14 6.39 -11.19
N ASP A 52 -5.18 7.06 -12.35
CA ASP A 52 -4.32 8.22 -12.63
C ASP A 52 -4.69 9.44 -11.77
N VAL A 53 -5.95 9.53 -11.33
CA VAL A 53 -6.48 10.66 -10.56
C VAL A 53 -7.32 10.18 -9.38
N PRO A 54 -7.28 10.87 -8.23
CA PRO A 54 -8.21 10.60 -7.13
C PRO A 54 -9.67 10.82 -7.55
N VAL A 55 -10.55 10.00 -7.01
CA VAL A 55 -11.98 10.00 -7.32
C VAL A 55 -12.79 10.46 -6.11
N ALA A 56 -13.62 11.47 -6.32
CA ALA A 56 -14.59 11.92 -5.32
C ALA A 56 -15.75 10.91 -5.20
N VAL A 57 -16.26 10.74 -3.98
CA VAL A 57 -17.40 9.89 -3.68
C VAL A 57 -18.60 10.79 -3.40
N GLU A 58 -19.59 10.78 -4.31
CA GLU A 58 -20.75 11.67 -4.27
C GLU A 58 -21.67 11.42 -3.05
N GLU A 59 -21.75 10.17 -2.59
CA GLU A 59 -22.69 9.73 -1.54
C GLU A 59 -22.00 9.53 -0.17
N SER A 60 -21.30 10.55 0.32
CA SER A 60 -20.80 10.51 1.71
C SER A 60 -21.87 10.98 2.69
N TYR A 61 -22.40 10.05 3.47
CA TYR A 61 -23.48 10.32 4.44
C TYR A 61 -22.95 10.72 5.82
N SER A 62 -21.75 10.28 6.22
CA SER A 62 -21.19 10.57 7.55
C SER A 62 -19.68 10.38 7.65
N GLY A 63 -18.90 11.46 7.55
CA GLY A 63 -17.44 11.40 7.59
C GLY A 63 -16.87 11.51 6.19
N ASN A 64 -15.91 12.42 6.01
CA ASN A 64 -15.38 12.79 4.71
C ASN A 64 -13.92 12.31 4.60
N TYR A 65 -13.68 11.04 4.95
CA TYR A 65 -12.31 10.51 5.00
C TYR A 65 -11.71 10.39 3.60
N ILE A 66 -10.39 10.57 3.54
CA ILE A 66 -9.59 10.32 2.34
C ILE A 66 -8.93 8.95 2.53
N VAL A 67 -9.15 8.04 1.59
CA VAL A 67 -8.56 6.70 1.63
C VAL A 67 -7.62 6.54 0.45
N VAL A 68 -6.35 6.26 0.76
CA VAL A 68 -5.31 5.93 -0.22
C VAL A 68 -5.00 4.44 -0.14
N PHE A 69 -4.89 3.74 -1.27
CA PHE A 69 -4.58 2.31 -1.25
C PHE A 69 -3.80 1.82 -2.46
N ASP A 70 -3.02 0.76 -2.25
CA ASP A 70 -2.50 -0.14 -3.27
C ASP A 70 -3.35 -1.42 -3.16
N PRO A 71 -4.23 -1.69 -4.14
CA PRO A 71 -5.19 -2.79 -4.03
C PRO A 71 -4.51 -4.16 -4.15
N LEU A 72 -3.34 -4.24 -4.81
CA LEU A 72 -2.65 -5.51 -5.03
C LEU A 72 -1.13 -5.35 -5.14
N ASN A 73 -0.49 -5.21 -3.99
CA ASN A 73 0.94 -5.11 -3.86
C ASN A 73 1.65 -6.44 -4.18
N GLY A 74 2.66 -6.35 -5.04
CA GLY A 74 3.48 -7.49 -5.45
C GLY A 74 2.81 -8.32 -6.53
N SER A 75 2.01 -7.71 -7.40
CA SER A 75 1.30 -8.39 -8.48
C SER A 75 2.21 -9.21 -9.41
N SER A 76 3.48 -8.82 -9.58
CA SER A 76 4.49 -9.58 -10.34
C SER A 76 4.75 -10.99 -9.81
N ASN A 77 4.28 -11.31 -8.59
CA ASN A 77 4.50 -12.56 -7.89
C ASN A 77 3.29 -13.50 -7.89
N ILE A 78 2.16 -13.09 -8.47
CA ILE A 78 0.89 -13.84 -8.45
C ILE A 78 1.07 -15.22 -9.10
N ASP A 79 1.64 -15.28 -10.31
CA ASP A 79 1.81 -16.53 -11.06
C ASP A 79 2.77 -17.51 -10.38
N ALA A 80 3.71 -16.98 -9.58
CA ALA A 80 4.65 -17.76 -8.80
C ALA A 80 4.08 -18.24 -7.46
N ALA A 81 2.81 -17.89 -7.14
CA ALA A 81 2.16 -18.16 -5.86
C ALA A 81 2.97 -17.66 -4.65
N VAL A 82 3.71 -16.57 -4.84
CA VAL A 82 4.46 -15.91 -3.77
C VAL A 82 3.53 -14.90 -3.08
N SER A 83 3.81 -14.59 -1.81
CA SER A 83 2.94 -13.72 -1.01
C SER A 83 2.73 -12.35 -1.66
N THR A 84 1.48 -11.91 -1.69
CA THR A 84 1.05 -10.57 -2.13
C THR A 84 0.28 -9.88 -1.00
N GLY A 85 -0.26 -8.69 -1.25
CA GLY A 85 -1.10 -8.03 -0.25
C GLY A 85 -1.84 -6.82 -0.79
N SER A 86 -2.57 -6.14 0.07
CA SER A 86 -3.16 -4.82 -0.19
C SER A 86 -2.71 -3.88 0.91
N ILE A 87 -2.47 -2.61 0.59
CA ILE A 87 -1.99 -1.59 1.54
C ILE A 87 -2.99 -0.44 1.53
N PHE A 88 -3.28 0.13 2.70
CA PHE A 88 -4.16 1.29 2.77
C PHE A 88 -3.72 2.29 3.85
N GLY A 89 -4.10 3.54 3.65
CA GLY A 89 -3.98 4.63 4.61
C GLY A 89 -5.25 5.48 4.61
N ILE A 90 -5.62 5.98 5.78
CA ILE A 90 -6.82 6.79 6.00
C ILE A 90 -6.40 8.13 6.60
N TYR A 91 -6.79 9.21 5.95
CA TYR A 91 -6.58 10.59 6.39
C TYR A 91 -7.91 11.26 6.72
N HIS A 92 -7.86 12.27 7.58
CA HIS A 92 -8.92 13.26 7.63
C HIS A 92 -8.82 14.15 6.37
N PRO A 93 -9.94 14.70 5.89
CA PRO A 93 -9.89 15.73 4.87
C PRO A 93 -9.20 16.96 5.45
N ASN A 94 -8.37 17.63 4.64
CA ASN A 94 -7.72 18.87 5.04
C ASN A 94 -8.70 20.05 4.87
N ASP A 95 -8.70 21.01 5.79
CA ASP A 95 -9.62 22.17 5.80
C ASP A 95 -9.48 23.08 4.56
N GLU A 96 -8.38 22.94 3.81
CA GLU A 96 -8.16 23.63 2.52
C GLU A 96 -9.05 23.10 1.37
N CYS A 97 -9.88 22.08 1.63
CA CYS A 97 -10.80 21.48 0.68
C CYS A 97 -12.28 21.83 0.97
N LEU A 98 -12.58 23.08 1.33
CA LEU A 98 -13.95 23.61 1.33
C LEU A 98 -14.22 24.29 -0.02
N ALA A 99 -14.80 23.56 -0.97
CA ALA A 99 -15.30 24.17 -2.21
C ALA A 99 -16.74 24.69 -1.97
N ASP A 100 -16.95 25.97 -2.24
CA ASP A 100 -18.26 26.57 -2.49
C ASP A 100 -18.67 26.20 -3.93
N PHE A 101 -19.87 25.64 -4.08
CA PHE A 101 -20.34 25.06 -5.34
C PHE A 101 -21.01 26.15 -6.19
N GLY A 102 -20.38 26.50 -7.31
CA GLY A 102 -21.01 27.29 -8.39
C GLY A 102 -21.20 26.42 -9.64
N ASP A 103 -22.26 26.70 -10.41
CA ASP A 103 -22.77 25.91 -11.56
C ASP A 103 -21.88 25.89 -12.84
N ASP A 104 -20.55 26.03 -12.74
CA ASP A 104 -19.69 26.18 -13.93
C ASP A 104 -18.91 24.90 -14.29
N VAL A 105 -19.18 24.38 -15.49
CA VAL A 105 -18.61 23.12 -16.05
C VAL A 105 -17.10 23.24 -16.33
N SER A 106 -16.55 24.45 -16.38
CA SER A 106 -15.09 24.68 -16.40
C SER A 106 -14.37 24.35 -15.09
N ALA A 107 -15.13 24.08 -14.00
CA ALA A 107 -14.60 23.72 -12.69
C ALA A 107 -14.13 22.25 -12.59
N LEU A 108 -14.43 21.37 -13.55
CA LEU A 108 -14.02 19.95 -13.51
C LEU A 108 -12.49 19.77 -13.46
N ASP A 109 -11.72 20.65 -14.09
CA ASP A 109 -10.25 20.65 -14.00
C ASP A 109 -9.75 21.20 -12.64
N GLN A 110 -10.49 22.13 -12.04
CA GLN A 110 -10.19 22.69 -10.72
C GLN A 110 -10.58 21.73 -9.59
N GLU A 111 -11.66 20.96 -9.73
CA GLU A 111 -12.06 19.91 -8.79
C GLU A 111 -11.05 18.77 -8.76
N LYS A 112 -10.58 18.31 -9.93
CA LYS A 112 -9.46 17.35 -10.01
C LYS A 112 -8.20 17.88 -9.32
N GLN A 113 -7.84 19.14 -9.56
CA GLN A 113 -6.68 19.75 -8.90
C GLN A 113 -6.85 19.91 -7.38
N LYS A 114 -8.03 20.32 -6.89
CA LYS A 114 -8.33 20.43 -5.46
C LYS A 114 -8.31 19.07 -4.77
N CYS A 115 -8.87 18.04 -5.41
CA CYS A 115 -8.89 16.66 -4.91
C CYS A 115 -7.46 16.10 -4.78
N ILE A 116 -6.61 16.30 -5.80
CA ILE A 116 -5.19 15.90 -5.79
C ILE A 116 -4.42 16.54 -4.61
N VAL A 117 -4.61 17.84 -4.36
CA VAL A 117 -3.92 18.54 -3.26
C VAL A 117 -4.37 17.99 -1.90
N SER A 118 -5.66 17.69 -1.74
CA SER A 118 -6.20 17.17 -0.48
C SER A 118 -5.66 15.77 -0.10
N VAL A 119 -5.30 14.96 -1.11
CA VAL A 119 -4.71 13.62 -0.94
C VAL A 119 -3.23 13.71 -0.58
N CYS A 120 -2.53 14.75 -1.03
CA CYS A 120 -1.09 14.96 -0.85
C CYS A 120 -0.72 15.42 0.58
N GLN A 121 -1.16 14.69 1.60
CA GLN A 121 -0.83 14.95 3.00
C GLN A 121 0.45 14.23 3.43
N THR A 122 1.12 14.78 4.44
CA THR A 122 2.24 14.11 5.10
C THR A 122 1.77 12.86 5.84
N GLY A 123 2.54 11.76 5.78
CA GLY A 123 2.18 10.50 6.43
C GLY A 123 1.99 10.57 7.95
N THR A 124 2.49 11.62 8.62
CA THR A 124 2.20 11.90 10.03
C THR A 124 0.74 12.20 10.32
N ASN A 125 -0.05 12.54 9.29
CA ASN A 125 -1.48 12.85 9.39
C ASN A 125 -2.37 11.61 9.22
N LEU A 126 -1.79 10.42 9.03
CA LEU A 126 -2.54 9.17 8.96
C LEU A 126 -3.29 8.92 10.28
N LEU A 127 -4.60 8.74 10.19
CA LEU A 127 -5.45 8.35 11.32
C LEU A 127 -5.38 6.86 11.57
N ALA A 128 -5.35 6.12 10.46
CA ALA A 128 -5.22 4.68 10.44
C ALA A 128 -4.43 4.27 9.19
N ALA A 129 -3.68 3.20 9.31
CA ALA A 129 -3.01 2.57 8.19
C ALA A 129 -2.85 1.10 8.46
N GLY A 130 -2.72 0.32 7.41
CA GLY A 130 -2.58 -1.11 7.52
C GLY A 130 -2.33 -1.77 6.19
N TYR A 131 -2.27 -3.09 6.26
CA TYR A 131 -2.17 -3.93 5.09
C TYR A 131 -2.84 -5.27 5.35
N CYS A 132 -3.28 -5.93 4.29
CA CYS A 132 -3.68 -7.33 4.28
C CYS A 132 -2.61 -8.11 3.52
N MET A 133 -2.08 -9.18 4.09
CA MET A 133 -1.12 -10.07 3.44
C MET A 133 -1.83 -11.36 3.04
N TYR A 134 -1.69 -11.72 1.76
CA TYR A 134 -2.21 -12.96 1.18
C TYR A 134 -1.05 -13.95 1.05
N SER A 135 -1.04 -14.98 1.90
CA SER A 135 -0.03 -16.04 1.90
C SER A 135 -0.69 -17.36 2.30
N ILE A 136 0.05 -18.30 2.91
CA ILE A 136 -0.50 -19.54 3.50
C ILE A 136 -1.66 -19.29 4.47
N SER A 137 -1.75 -18.07 5.00
CA SER A 137 -2.88 -17.52 5.75
C SER A 137 -3.11 -16.08 5.32
N VAL A 138 -4.34 -15.58 5.46
CA VAL A 138 -4.64 -14.15 5.25
C VAL A 138 -4.47 -13.40 6.56
N ILE A 139 -3.57 -12.42 6.58
CA ILE A 139 -3.22 -11.66 7.78
C ILE A 139 -3.52 -10.19 7.56
N PHE A 140 -4.40 -9.63 8.40
CA PHE A 140 -4.72 -8.21 8.40
C PHE A 140 -3.96 -7.51 9.53
N VAL A 141 -3.18 -6.50 9.20
CA VAL A 141 -2.40 -5.71 10.16
C VAL A 141 -2.88 -4.26 10.13
N LEU A 142 -3.22 -3.72 11.29
CA LEU A 142 -3.83 -2.39 11.44
C LEU A 142 -3.15 -1.60 12.56
N SER A 143 -2.95 -0.31 12.32
CA SER A 143 -2.63 0.69 13.34
C SER A 143 -3.61 1.84 13.28
N VAL A 144 -4.05 2.31 14.45
CA VAL A 144 -4.91 3.49 14.65
C VAL A 144 -4.24 4.51 15.58
N GLY A 145 -2.91 4.56 15.57
CA GLY A 145 -2.10 5.45 16.42
C GLY A 145 -1.89 4.95 17.87
N LYS A 146 -2.48 3.81 18.25
CA LYS A 146 -2.35 3.21 19.60
C LYS A 146 -1.68 1.84 19.60
N GLY A 147 -0.69 1.68 18.73
CA GLY A 147 0.01 0.41 18.50
C GLY A 147 -0.48 -0.32 17.25
N VAL A 148 0.17 -1.45 16.96
CA VAL A 148 -0.06 -2.28 15.78
C VAL A 148 -0.73 -3.58 16.21
N TYR A 149 -1.80 -3.98 15.52
CA TYR A 149 -2.58 -5.18 15.82
C TYR A 149 -2.61 -6.08 14.59
N SER A 150 -2.46 -7.38 14.81
CA SER A 150 -2.49 -8.40 13.76
C SER A 150 -3.68 -9.31 13.96
N PHE A 151 -4.44 -9.52 12.90
CA PHE A 151 -5.58 -10.41 12.84
C PHE A 151 -5.31 -11.46 11.77
N THR A 152 -5.83 -12.67 11.95
CA THR A 152 -5.75 -13.75 10.98
C THR A 152 -7.17 -14.15 10.59
N LEU A 153 -7.41 -14.29 9.29
CA LEU A 153 -8.71 -14.74 8.79
C LEU A 153 -8.93 -16.20 9.18
N ASP A 154 -9.99 -16.46 9.93
CA ASP A 154 -10.55 -17.79 10.07
C ASP A 154 -11.46 -18.06 8.87
N SER A 155 -11.02 -18.92 7.95
CA SER A 155 -11.77 -19.23 6.73
C SER A 155 -13.03 -20.06 6.97
N MET A 156 -13.18 -20.70 8.14
CA MET A 156 -14.42 -21.43 8.45
C MET A 156 -15.56 -20.47 8.80
N TYR A 157 -15.24 -19.35 9.46
CA TYR A 157 -16.24 -18.37 9.89
C TYR A 157 -16.26 -17.09 9.04
N GLY A 158 -15.22 -16.84 8.24
CA GLY A 158 -15.10 -15.64 7.43
C GLY A 158 -14.76 -14.39 8.26
N GLU A 159 -14.15 -14.56 9.43
CA GLU A 159 -13.87 -13.47 10.37
C GLU A 159 -12.37 -13.30 10.64
N PHE A 160 -11.94 -12.05 10.81
CA PHE A 160 -10.59 -11.72 11.25
C PHE A 160 -10.48 -11.82 12.77
N VAL A 161 -9.77 -12.82 13.26
CA VAL A 161 -9.54 -13.04 14.69
C VAL A 161 -8.25 -12.36 15.11
N LEU A 162 -8.27 -11.62 16.22
CA LEU A 162 -7.07 -10.99 16.78
C LEU A 162 -6.07 -12.06 17.21
N THR A 163 -4.89 -12.09 16.57
CA THR A 163 -3.84 -13.08 16.86
C THR A 163 -2.62 -12.47 17.52
N ARG A 164 -2.36 -11.16 17.35
CA ARG A 164 -1.29 -10.46 18.06
C ARG A 164 -1.68 -9.02 18.40
N GLU A 165 -1.45 -8.66 19.65
CA GLU A 165 -1.64 -7.29 20.14
C GLU A 165 -0.33 -6.53 20.22
N LYS A 166 -0.39 -5.22 19.98
CA LYS A 166 0.70 -4.25 20.18
C LYS A 166 2.04 -4.74 19.62
N VAL A 167 2.03 -5.25 18.39
CA VAL A 167 3.22 -5.77 17.70
C VAL A 167 4.32 -4.72 17.73
N GLN A 168 5.52 -5.13 18.14
CA GLN A 168 6.72 -4.31 18.16
C GLN A 168 7.80 -5.03 17.36
N ILE A 169 8.53 -4.27 16.55
CA ILE A 169 9.69 -4.80 15.84
C ILE A 169 10.77 -5.21 16.85
N PRO A 170 11.39 -6.40 16.71
CA PRO A 170 12.55 -6.77 17.53
C PRO A 170 13.68 -5.74 17.39
N LYS A 171 14.30 -5.38 18.52
CA LYS A 171 15.31 -4.29 18.58
C LYS A 171 16.51 -4.47 17.65
N SER A 172 16.91 -5.71 17.37
CA SER A 172 18.00 -6.00 16.46
C SER A 172 17.85 -7.40 15.88
N ARG A 173 17.93 -7.49 14.55
CA ARG A 173 18.13 -8.75 13.85
C ARG A 173 18.98 -8.53 12.62
N LYS A 174 19.90 -9.47 12.38
CA LYS A 174 20.80 -9.44 11.23
C LYS A 174 20.13 -9.99 9.96
N ILE A 175 19.12 -9.29 9.46
CA ILE A 175 18.41 -9.60 8.20
C ILE A 175 18.34 -8.31 7.38
N TYR A 176 18.66 -8.39 6.09
CA TYR A 176 18.39 -7.31 5.14
C TYR A 176 17.60 -7.83 3.95
N SER A 177 16.81 -6.94 3.37
CA SER A 177 15.93 -7.22 2.25
C SER A 177 16.04 -6.13 1.22
N PHE A 178 16.65 -6.46 0.08
CA PHE A 178 16.85 -5.52 -1.01
C PHE A 178 17.09 -6.25 -2.34
N ASN A 179 16.68 -5.65 -3.46
CA ASN A 179 16.90 -6.23 -4.77
C ASN A 179 18.33 -5.99 -5.26
N GLU A 180 19.26 -6.88 -4.91
CA GLU A 180 20.67 -6.77 -5.33
C GLU A 180 20.90 -6.82 -6.86
N GLY A 181 19.88 -7.16 -7.66
CA GLY A 181 19.94 -7.01 -9.11
C GLY A 181 20.20 -5.57 -9.57
N ASN A 182 19.83 -4.59 -8.74
CA ASN A 182 20.04 -3.17 -9.01
C ASN A 182 21.40 -2.64 -8.52
N TYR A 183 22.30 -3.50 -8.00
CA TYR A 183 23.53 -3.09 -7.31
C TYR A 183 24.34 -2.04 -8.08
N GLN A 184 24.49 -2.18 -9.39
CA GLN A 184 25.28 -1.24 -10.20
C GLN A 184 24.68 0.16 -10.27
N MET A 185 23.35 0.28 -10.14
CA MET A 185 22.62 1.56 -10.20
C MET A 185 22.64 2.33 -8.88
N TRP A 186 23.09 1.71 -7.80
CA TRP A 186 23.12 2.35 -6.49
C TRP A 186 24.26 3.33 -6.34
N ASP A 187 24.06 4.33 -5.48
CA ASP A 187 25.14 5.20 -5.04
C ASP A 187 26.17 4.46 -4.18
N ASP A 188 27.38 5.02 -4.07
CA ASP A 188 28.50 4.38 -3.38
C ASP A 188 28.25 4.18 -1.88
N LYS A 189 27.42 5.02 -1.23
CA LYS A 189 27.11 4.86 0.20
C LYS A 189 26.22 3.64 0.41
N LEU A 190 25.23 3.45 -0.46
CA LEU A 190 24.34 2.29 -0.40
C LEU A 190 25.08 0.99 -0.72
N LYS A 191 25.94 1.00 -1.75
CA LYS A 191 26.83 -0.13 -2.08
C LYS A 191 27.68 -0.52 -0.87
N LYS A 192 28.39 0.45 -0.30
CA LYS A 192 29.21 0.25 0.89
C LYS A 192 28.40 -0.30 2.06
N TYR A 193 27.23 0.28 2.36
CA TYR A 193 26.37 -0.19 3.44
C TYR A 193 26.00 -1.67 3.26
N ILE A 194 25.52 -2.05 2.06
CA ILE A 194 25.15 -3.45 1.78
C ILE A 194 26.36 -4.39 1.83
N ASP A 195 27.51 -3.96 1.33
CA ASP A 195 28.73 -4.78 1.38
C ASP A 195 29.21 -4.98 2.82
N ASP A 196 29.11 -3.95 3.67
CA ASP A 196 29.42 -4.05 5.10
C ASP A 196 28.50 -5.06 5.82
N LEU A 197 27.22 -5.19 5.42
CA LEU A 197 26.30 -6.18 6.00
C LEU A 197 26.69 -7.64 5.67
N LYS A 198 27.44 -7.86 4.57
CA LYS A 198 27.92 -9.17 4.14
C LYS A 198 29.21 -9.59 4.85
N ILE A 199 29.89 -8.66 5.53
CA ILE A 199 31.10 -8.95 6.30
C ILE A 199 30.69 -9.67 7.60
N PRO A 200 31.27 -10.85 7.91
CA PRO A 200 30.95 -11.58 9.13
C PRO A 200 31.47 -10.89 10.40
N ASP A 201 30.60 -10.67 11.38
CA ASP A 201 30.99 -10.28 12.75
C ASP A 201 29.92 -10.62 13.81
N PRO A 202 29.89 -11.82 14.46
CA PRO A 202 30.57 -13.07 14.13
C PRO A 202 29.92 -13.82 12.94
N LYS A 203 28.76 -13.35 12.47
CA LYS A 203 28.05 -13.84 11.28
C LYS A 203 27.55 -12.66 10.45
N PRO A 204 27.48 -12.78 9.12
CA PRO A 204 26.93 -11.74 8.26
C PRO A 204 25.41 -11.63 8.45
N TYR A 205 24.83 -10.57 7.91
CA TYR A 205 23.38 -10.48 7.82
C TYR A 205 22.85 -11.50 6.82
N SER A 206 21.67 -12.06 7.11
CA SER A 206 20.96 -12.94 6.19
C SER A 206 20.20 -12.11 5.16
N ALA A 207 20.48 -12.31 3.88
CA ALA A 207 19.69 -11.75 2.78
C ALA A 207 18.34 -12.48 2.70
N ARG A 208 17.24 -11.74 2.67
CA ARG A 208 15.89 -12.25 2.40
C ARG A 208 15.16 -11.24 1.54
N TYR A 209 14.76 -11.60 0.35
CA TYR A 209 14.00 -10.73 -0.54
C TYR A 209 12.87 -11.56 -1.16
N ILE A 210 11.64 -11.31 -0.72
CA ILE A 210 10.44 -12.00 -1.22
C ILE A 210 10.02 -11.40 -2.56
N GLY A 211 10.26 -10.10 -2.76
CA GLY A 211 9.88 -9.40 -3.98
C GLY A 211 8.46 -8.81 -3.91
N SER A 212 7.82 -8.86 -2.74
CA SER A 212 6.59 -8.13 -2.42
C SER A 212 6.84 -7.27 -1.19
N LEU A 213 6.52 -5.98 -1.28
CA LEU A 213 6.68 -5.04 -0.17
C LEU A 213 5.92 -5.54 1.07
N VAL A 214 4.68 -6.00 0.92
CA VAL A 214 3.88 -6.51 2.04
C VAL A 214 4.54 -7.72 2.71
N GLY A 215 5.01 -8.69 1.93
CA GLY A 215 5.67 -9.88 2.46
C GLY A 215 6.99 -9.56 3.17
N ASP A 216 7.84 -8.75 2.54
CA ASP A 216 9.13 -8.35 3.10
C ASP A 216 8.96 -7.46 4.34
N PHE A 217 7.99 -6.54 4.33
CA PHE A 217 7.65 -5.70 5.47
C PHE A 217 7.08 -6.52 6.63
N HIS A 218 6.12 -7.43 6.38
CA HIS A 218 5.54 -8.25 7.44
C HIS A 218 6.59 -9.14 8.12
N ARG A 219 7.51 -9.75 7.36
CA ARG A 219 8.65 -10.45 7.94
C ARG A 219 9.52 -9.52 8.78
N THR A 220 9.83 -8.33 8.27
CA THR A 220 10.68 -7.34 8.97
C THR A 220 10.02 -6.87 10.26
N LEU A 221 8.70 -6.64 10.27
CA LEU A 221 7.94 -6.27 11.46
C LEU A 221 8.02 -7.34 12.55
N LEU A 222 7.98 -8.63 12.19
CA LEU A 222 7.95 -9.72 13.15
C LEU A 222 9.32 -10.22 13.59
N TYR A 223 10.27 -10.27 12.66
CA TYR A 223 11.59 -10.83 12.91
C TYR A 223 12.67 -9.76 13.08
N GLY A 224 12.37 -8.50 12.78
CA GLY A 224 13.36 -7.43 12.75
C GLY A 224 14.26 -7.51 11.51
N GLY A 225 15.20 -6.59 11.43
CA GLY A 225 16.04 -6.37 10.26
C GLY A 225 15.66 -5.10 9.53
N ILE A 226 16.08 -5.00 8.27
CA ILE A 226 15.85 -3.83 7.43
C ILE A 226 15.29 -4.24 6.06
N TYR A 227 14.29 -3.50 5.60
CA TYR A 227 13.81 -3.52 4.22
C TYR A 227 14.21 -2.21 3.55
N LEU A 228 14.76 -2.32 2.35
CA LEU A 228 15.19 -1.19 1.52
C LEU A 228 14.36 -1.22 0.23
N VAL A 229 13.95 -0.04 -0.21
CA VAL A 229 13.16 0.20 -1.42
C VAL A 229 14.02 0.90 -2.45
#